data_AF-E3MZX7-F1
#
_entry.id   AF-E3MZX7-F1
#
_cell.length_a   1.000
_cell.length_b   1.000
_cell.length_c   1.000
_cell.angle_alpha   90.00
_cell.angle_beta   90.00
_cell.angle_gamma   90.00
#
_symmetry.space_group_name_H-M   'P 1'
#
loop_
_entity.id
_entity.type
_entity.pdbx_description
1 polymer ?
#
loop_
_entity_poly.entity_id
_entity_poly.type
_entity_poly.pdbx_seq_one_letter_code
_entity_poly.pdbx_strand_id
1 'polypeptide(L)'
;MIDDDDKVDIYGLLPEESWMAIVFLLFGTFFLAVFTGFCRKLFSYCTPKLRDFLYEVIAAFSYCACQYSQEHILKYLGYPGLFIAILIQTFIFQHLNKRHCENWLILMGEGHKNEFPISLIFSHAVGMLSFSYLLMLYKSLLPCQLEHLFFKNDTLQPIMIIVVLCEFLSGAALHILLRQFNGNDGATALVYAIVFTITRRAAGVPAAHPLFFFFRFFSCVLKMPVNEGVIALVVHVFLPYIGWIFVPWVSRSPSTLKSTWLLKYERKQEQAVRAQRALEEEQRNKHYNLRQRNNRGGGRNRGR
;
A
#
# COMPACT_ATOMS: atom_id res chain seq x y z
N MET A 1 51.22 -23.30 18.95
CA MET A 1 50.06 -23.87 18.25
C MET A 1 48.91 -22.93 18.56
N ILE A 2 48.47 -22.19 17.56
CA ILE A 2 47.27 -21.35 17.64
C ILE A 2 46.13 -22.33 17.32
N ASP A 3 45.26 -22.58 18.29
CA ASP A 3 44.10 -23.44 18.10
C ASP A 3 43.13 -22.78 17.12
N ASP A 4 42.75 -23.56 16.11
CA ASP A 4 42.02 -23.16 14.90
C ASP A 4 40.50 -23.42 15.05
N ASP A 5 39.96 -23.29 16.27
CA ASP A 5 38.63 -23.81 16.65
C ASP A 5 37.55 -22.73 16.92
N ASP A 6 37.79 -21.46 16.61
CA ASP A 6 36.77 -20.40 16.66
C ASP A 6 35.94 -20.32 15.36
N LYS A 7 35.54 -21.47 14.81
CA LYS A 7 34.43 -21.49 13.84
C LYS A 7 33.13 -21.49 14.61
N VAL A 8 32.61 -20.29 14.88
CA VAL A 8 31.21 -20.08 15.28
C VAL A 8 30.34 -20.88 14.31
N ASP A 9 29.75 -21.96 14.78
CA ASP A 9 28.87 -22.80 13.97
C ASP A 9 27.54 -22.06 13.79
N ILE A 10 27.49 -21.19 12.78
CA ILE A 10 26.33 -20.39 12.41
C ILE A 10 25.12 -21.30 12.09
N TYR A 11 25.35 -22.57 11.74
CA TYR A 11 24.30 -23.54 11.44
C TYR A 11 23.63 -24.11 12.70
N GLY A 12 24.28 -24.06 13.87
CA GLY A 12 23.70 -24.47 15.16
C GLY A 12 22.74 -23.44 15.78
N LEU A 13 22.62 -22.24 15.21
CA LEU A 13 21.77 -21.14 15.69
C LEU A 13 20.36 -21.13 15.10
N LEU A 14 20.10 -21.97 14.09
CA LEU A 14 18.80 -22.03 13.42
C LEU A 14 17.97 -23.16 14.04
N PRO A 15 16.72 -22.90 14.48
CA PRO A 15 15.82 -23.95 14.96
C PRO A 15 15.71 -25.08 13.91
N GLU A 16 15.48 -26.33 14.35
CA GLU A 16 15.40 -27.52 13.47
C GLU A 16 14.36 -27.38 12.32
N GLU A 17 13.39 -26.46 12.44
CA GLU A 17 12.38 -26.15 11.42
C GLU A 17 12.65 -24.87 10.61
N SER A 18 13.82 -24.26 10.73
CA SER A 18 14.18 -22.99 10.05
C SER A 18 14.05 -23.04 8.51
N TRP A 19 14.22 -24.22 7.90
CA TRP A 19 13.99 -24.44 6.47
C TRP A 19 12.55 -24.14 6.04
N MET A 20 11.57 -24.27 6.95
CA MET A 20 10.18 -23.88 6.68
C MET A 20 10.07 -22.38 6.37
N ALA A 21 10.91 -21.54 6.97
CA ALA A 21 10.96 -20.12 6.64
C ALA A 21 11.34 -19.87 5.17
N ILE A 22 12.26 -20.67 4.63
CA ILE A 22 12.65 -20.61 3.22
C ILE A 22 11.47 -21.00 2.34
N VAL A 23 10.74 -22.07 2.70
CA VAL A 23 9.52 -22.49 1.98
C VAL A 23 8.47 -21.39 1.99
N PHE A 24 8.22 -20.73 3.13
CA PHE A 24 7.27 -19.62 3.22
C PHE A 24 7.75 -18.37 2.48
N LEU A 25 9.05 -18.09 2.48
CA LEU A 25 9.62 -17.01 1.69
C LEU A 25 9.41 -17.26 0.19
N LEU A 26 9.71 -18.48 -0.27
CA LEU A 26 9.47 -18.91 -1.65
C LEU A 26 7.99 -18.87 -2.01
N PHE A 27 7.10 -19.35 -1.13
CA PHE A 27 5.66 -19.30 -1.30
C PHE A 27 5.17 -17.86 -1.48
N GLY A 28 5.51 -16.95 -0.56
CA GLY A 28 5.10 -15.54 -0.64
C GLY A 28 5.66 -14.86 -1.88
N THR A 29 6.91 -15.15 -2.24
CA THR A 29 7.57 -14.58 -3.43
C THR A 29 6.98 -15.16 -4.72
N PHE A 30 6.60 -16.43 -4.76
CA PHE A 30 5.95 -17.08 -5.89
C PHE A 30 4.57 -16.47 -6.16
N PHE A 31 3.74 -16.30 -5.13
CA PHE A 31 2.44 -15.63 -5.27
C PHE A 31 2.62 -14.19 -5.77
N LEU A 32 3.61 -13.50 -5.23
CA LEU A 32 3.88 -12.13 -5.62
C LEU A 32 4.39 -12.01 -7.06
N ALA A 33 5.30 -12.88 -7.50
CA ALA A 33 5.93 -12.77 -8.81
C ALA A 33 5.20 -13.53 -9.92
N VAL A 34 4.94 -14.81 -9.72
CA VAL A 34 4.41 -15.71 -10.76
C VAL A 34 2.90 -15.58 -10.88
N PHE A 35 2.17 -15.69 -9.77
CA PHE A 35 0.72 -15.63 -9.79
C PHE A 35 0.22 -14.24 -10.21
N THR A 36 0.76 -13.18 -9.61
CA THR A 36 0.44 -11.80 -10.03
C THR A 36 0.78 -11.56 -11.51
N GLY A 37 1.96 -11.99 -11.97
CA GLY A 37 2.37 -11.82 -13.38
C GLY A 37 1.42 -12.53 -14.35
N PHE A 38 1.05 -13.77 -14.04
CA PHE A 38 0.10 -14.57 -14.81
C PHE A 38 -1.29 -13.91 -14.86
N CYS A 39 -1.86 -13.57 -13.70
CA CYS A 39 -3.16 -12.92 -13.62
C CYS A 39 -3.16 -11.58 -14.34
N ARG A 40 -2.09 -10.79 -14.25
CA ARG A 40 -1.99 -9.52 -14.99
C ARG A 40 -1.99 -9.74 -16.49
N LYS A 41 -1.30 -10.77 -16.98
CA LYS A 41 -1.34 -11.14 -18.40
C LYS A 41 -2.75 -11.53 -18.82
N LEU A 42 -3.46 -12.31 -18.01
CA LEU A 42 -4.84 -12.73 -18.27
C LEU A 42 -5.82 -11.54 -18.25
N PHE A 43 -5.70 -10.62 -17.31
CA PHE A 43 -6.57 -9.44 -17.25
C PHE A 43 -6.21 -8.36 -18.29
N SER A 44 -5.08 -8.49 -19.00
CA SER A 44 -4.72 -7.56 -20.07
C SER A 44 -5.69 -7.57 -21.24
N TYR A 45 -6.47 -8.65 -21.41
CA TYR A 45 -7.54 -8.78 -22.40
C TYR A 45 -8.86 -8.10 -21.99
N CYS A 46 -8.98 -7.62 -20.74
CA CYS A 46 -10.17 -6.91 -20.27
C CYS A 46 -10.19 -5.45 -20.72
N THR A 47 -11.37 -4.81 -20.63
CA THR A 47 -11.50 -3.36 -20.84
C THR A 47 -10.63 -2.58 -19.85
N PRO A 48 -10.17 -1.36 -20.18
CA PRO A 48 -9.21 -0.62 -19.33
C PRO A 48 -9.68 -0.42 -17.89
N LYS A 49 -10.97 -0.10 -17.68
CA LYS A 49 -11.53 0.09 -16.34
C LYS A 49 -11.55 -1.22 -15.53
N LEU A 50 -12.01 -2.32 -16.14
CA LEU A 50 -12.08 -3.62 -15.47
C LEU A 50 -10.68 -4.17 -15.19
N ARG A 51 -9.74 -4.01 -16.14
CA ARG A 51 -8.35 -4.40 -15.97
C ARG A 51 -7.69 -3.70 -14.80
N ASP A 52 -7.85 -2.38 -14.72
CA ASP A 52 -7.28 -1.55 -13.65
C ASP A 52 -7.83 -1.97 -12.28
N PHE A 53 -9.14 -2.24 -12.18
CA PHE A 53 -9.77 -2.82 -10.99
C PHE A 53 -9.19 -4.19 -10.62
N LEU A 54 -9.12 -5.12 -11.59
CA LEU A 54 -8.60 -6.48 -11.35
C LEU A 54 -7.11 -6.47 -10.98
N TYR A 55 -6.34 -5.51 -11.49
CA TYR A 55 -4.94 -5.30 -11.09
C TYR A 55 -4.81 -4.87 -9.63
N GLU A 56 -5.73 -4.06 -9.10
CA GLU A 56 -5.76 -3.71 -7.68
C GLU A 56 -6.16 -4.90 -6.80
N VAL A 57 -7.17 -5.66 -7.24
CA VAL A 57 -7.61 -6.87 -6.53
C VAL A 57 -6.48 -7.88 -6.41
N ILE A 58 -5.80 -8.20 -7.52
CA ILE A 58 -4.73 -9.20 -7.52
C ILE A 58 -3.50 -8.71 -6.75
N ALA A 59 -3.18 -7.42 -6.82
CA ALA A 59 -2.09 -6.84 -6.05
C ALA A 59 -2.37 -6.97 -4.54
N ALA A 60 -3.58 -6.63 -4.08
CA ALA A 60 -3.97 -6.79 -2.68
C ALA A 60 -4.00 -8.26 -2.23
N PHE A 61 -4.51 -9.17 -3.07
CA PHE A 61 -4.48 -10.62 -2.81
C PHE A 61 -3.05 -11.13 -2.60
N SER A 62 -2.15 -10.82 -3.53
CA SER A 62 -0.75 -11.24 -3.45
C SER A 62 -0.02 -10.59 -2.26
N TYR A 63 -0.35 -9.35 -1.92
CA TYR A 63 0.24 -8.67 -0.76
C TYR A 63 -0.21 -9.30 0.57
N CYS A 64 -1.47 -9.76 0.66
CA CYS A 64 -1.95 -10.54 1.80
C CYS A 64 -1.25 -11.91 1.90
N ALA A 65 -0.96 -12.57 0.77
CA ALA A 65 -0.18 -13.81 0.76
C ALA A 65 1.26 -13.63 1.27
N CYS A 66 1.89 -12.50 0.91
CA CYS A 66 3.18 -12.12 1.48
C CYS A 66 3.10 -11.86 2.97
N GLN A 67 2.10 -11.11 3.43
CA GLN A 67 1.90 -10.87 4.85
C GLN A 67 1.73 -12.20 5.61
N TYR A 68 0.93 -13.11 5.07
CA TYR A 68 0.76 -14.44 5.64
C TYR A 68 2.07 -15.23 5.76
N SER A 69 2.91 -15.18 4.71
CA SER A 69 4.19 -15.88 4.75
C SER A 69 5.22 -15.23 5.68
N GLN A 70 5.22 -13.90 5.77
CA GLN A 70 6.03 -13.14 6.73
C GLN A 70 5.77 -13.54 8.17
N GLU A 71 4.52 -13.86 8.54
CA GLU A 71 4.20 -14.33 9.89
C GLU A 71 4.80 -15.69 10.23
N HIS A 72 4.85 -16.57 9.24
CA HIS A 72 5.50 -17.86 9.42
C HIS A 72 7.02 -17.68 9.49
N ILE A 73 7.59 -16.81 8.66
CA ILE A 73 9.01 -16.47 8.73
C ILE A 73 9.38 -15.86 10.09
N LEU A 74 8.54 -14.98 10.65
CA LEU A 74 8.73 -14.44 11.99
C LEU A 74 8.77 -15.57 13.05
N LYS A 75 7.88 -16.56 12.96
CA LYS A 75 7.86 -17.72 13.87
C LYS A 75 9.17 -18.50 13.83
N TYR A 76 9.77 -18.66 12.66
CA TYR A 76 10.93 -19.55 12.44
C TYR A 76 12.30 -18.84 12.49
N LEU A 77 12.40 -17.59 12.06
CA LEU A 77 13.64 -16.81 11.95
C LEU A 77 13.63 -15.51 12.77
N GLY A 78 12.55 -15.25 13.50
CA GLY A 78 12.41 -14.03 14.31
C GLY A 78 12.36 -12.74 13.49
N TYR A 79 12.58 -11.61 14.17
CA TYR A 79 12.56 -10.28 13.57
C TYR A 79 13.61 -10.04 12.46
N PRO A 80 14.84 -10.60 12.54
CA PRO A 80 15.79 -10.48 11.42
C PRO A 80 15.27 -11.13 10.13
N GLY A 81 14.69 -12.34 10.23
CA GLY A 81 14.08 -13.00 9.08
C GLY A 81 12.87 -12.24 8.54
N LEU A 82 12.01 -11.71 9.43
CA LEU A 82 10.88 -10.85 9.05
C LEU A 82 11.35 -9.61 8.27
N PHE A 83 12.39 -8.93 8.73
CA PHE A 83 12.95 -7.76 8.06
C PHE A 83 13.40 -8.08 6.63
N ILE A 84 14.17 -9.16 6.47
CA ILE A 84 14.66 -9.61 5.15
C ILE A 84 13.47 -9.98 4.24
N ALA A 85 12.47 -10.67 4.77
CA ALA A 85 11.28 -11.06 4.01
C ALA A 85 10.50 -9.84 3.52
N ILE A 86 10.23 -8.86 4.40
CA ILE A 86 9.53 -7.62 4.03
C ILE A 86 10.33 -6.86 2.98
N LEU A 87 11.66 -6.75 3.14
CA LEU A 87 12.53 -6.05 2.20
C LEU A 87 12.44 -6.66 0.79
N ILE A 88 12.68 -7.97 0.68
CA ILE A 88 12.67 -8.70 -0.60
C ILE A 88 11.28 -8.64 -1.23
N GLN A 89 10.23 -9.00 -0.49
CA GLN A 89 8.88 -9.07 -1.03
C GLN A 89 8.38 -7.69 -1.42
N THR A 90 8.63 -6.65 -0.62
CA THR A 90 8.23 -5.27 -0.97
C THR A 90 8.99 -4.76 -2.18
N PHE A 91 10.29 -5.04 -2.28
CA PHE A 91 11.09 -4.65 -3.45
C PHE A 91 10.54 -5.25 -4.75
N ILE A 92 10.26 -6.55 -4.74
CA ILE A 92 9.67 -7.25 -5.89
C ILE A 92 8.26 -6.73 -6.15
N PHE A 93 7.48 -6.43 -5.11
CA PHE A 93 6.13 -5.88 -5.22
C PHE A 93 6.13 -4.55 -5.97
N GLN A 94 6.99 -3.62 -5.57
CA GLN A 94 7.05 -2.29 -6.18
C GLN A 94 7.40 -2.40 -7.68
N HIS A 95 8.34 -3.26 -8.03
CA HIS A 95 8.75 -3.50 -9.43
C HIS A 95 7.64 -4.12 -10.28
N LEU A 96 7.03 -5.21 -9.80
CA LEU A 96 6.07 -5.98 -10.60
C LEU A 96 4.68 -5.36 -10.62
N ASN A 97 4.24 -4.80 -9.49
CA ASN A 97 2.90 -4.26 -9.38
C ASN A 97 2.76 -2.83 -9.86
N LYS A 98 3.83 -2.16 -10.32
CA LYS A 98 3.76 -0.80 -10.86
C LYS A 98 2.95 0.14 -9.96
N ARG A 99 3.13 -0.01 -8.64
CA ARG A 99 2.42 0.72 -7.56
C ARG A 99 0.90 0.50 -7.47
N HIS A 100 0.38 -0.61 -7.99
CA HIS A 100 -0.94 -1.12 -7.58
C HIS A 100 -0.88 -1.61 -6.11
N CYS A 101 -2.01 -1.57 -5.41
CA CYS A 101 -2.14 -1.78 -3.97
C CYS A 101 -1.31 -0.80 -3.14
N GLU A 102 -1.39 0.49 -3.49
CA GLU A 102 -0.75 1.56 -2.72
C GLU A 102 -1.29 1.62 -1.29
N ASN A 103 -0.41 2.07 -0.38
CA ASN A 103 -0.73 2.14 1.03
C ASN A 103 -1.95 3.02 1.28
N TRP A 104 -2.89 2.52 2.07
CA TRP A 104 -4.16 3.18 2.36
C TRP A 104 -3.96 4.54 3.04
N LEU A 105 -2.84 4.78 3.76
CA LEU A 105 -2.55 6.11 4.31
C LEU A 105 -2.36 7.17 3.20
N ILE A 106 -1.72 6.79 2.09
CA ILE A 106 -1.58 7.66 0.90
C ILE A 106 -2.97 7.93 0.32
N LEU A 107 -3.77 6.88 0.10
CA LEU A 107 -5.09 6.97 -0.51
C LEU A 107 -6.08 7.79 0.33
N MET A 108 -6.14 7.53 1.64
CA MET A 108 -6.98 8.29 2.57
C MET A 108 -6.49 9.74 2.71
N GLY A 109 -5.18 9.97 2.62
CA GLY A 109 -4.61 11.31 2.56
C GLY A 109 -5.05 12.11 1.33
N GLU A 110 -5.46 11.44 0.26
CA GLU A 110 -5.95 12.04 -0.98
C GLU A 110 -7.47 12.10 -1.10
N GLY A 111 -8.22 11.45 -0.20
CA GLY A 111 -9.68 11.35 -0.29
C GLY A 111 -10.43 12.68 -0.35
N HIS A 112 -9.82 13.78 0.11
CA HIS A 112 -10.39 15.12 -0.01
C HIS A 112 -10.24 15.75 -1.41
N LYS A 113 -9.41 15.17 -2.29
CA LYS A 113 -9.10 15.71 -3.62
C LYS A 113 -9.93 15.05 -4.74
N ASN A 114 -10.39 13.81 -4.54
CA ASN A 114 -11.21 13.07 -5.51
C ASN A 114 -11.90 11.83 -4.88
N GLU A 115 -12.88 11.27 -5.59
CA GLU A 115 -13.64 10.08 -5.18
C GLU A 115 -12.91 8.74 -5.45
N PHE A 116 -11.78 8.79 -6.14
CA PHE A 116 -11.02 7.61 -6.60
C PHE A 116 -10.51 6.68 -5.47
N PRO A 117 -10.07 7.18 -4.31
CA PRO A 117 -9.57 6.36 -3.20
C PRO A 117 -10.56 5.31 -2.70
N ILE A 118 -11.87 5.60 -2.72
CA ILE A 118 -12.90 4.65 -2.26
C ILE A 118 -12.96 3.43 -3.16
N SER A 119 -12.94 3.62 -4.49
CA SER A 119 -12.95 2.52 -5.45
C SER A 119 -11.70 1.65 -5.33
N LEU A 120 -10.54 2.25 -5.03
CA LEU A 120 -9.30 1.51 -4.79
C LEU A 120 -9.38 0.69 -3.51
N ILE A 121 -9.78 1.32 -2.40
CA ILE A 121 -9.94 0.64 -1.10
C ILE A 121 -10.93 -0.52 -1.24
N PHE A 122 -12.02 -0.34 -1.99
CA PHE A 122 -12.95 -1.41 -2.30
C PHE A 122 -12.28 -2.56 -3.07
N SER A 123 -11.49 -2.25 -4.10
CA SER A 123 -10.72 -3.27 -4.85
C SER A 123 -9.74 -4.03 -3.95
N HIS A 124 -9.06 -3.32 -3.05
CA HIS A 124 -8.16 -3.92 -2.07
C HIS A 124 -8.91 -4.84 -1.10
N ALA A 125 -10.08 -4.41 -0.63
CA ALA A 125 -10.93 -5.20 0.26
C ALA A 125 -11.37 -6.50 -0.42
N VAL A 126 -11.74 -6.48 -1.70
CA VAL A 126 -12.08 -7.67 -2.47
C VAL A 126 -10.89 -8.64 -2.54
N GLY A 127 -9.68 -8.14 -2.84
CA GLY A 127 -8.47 -8.98 -2.89
C GLY A 127 -8.12 -9.61 -1.55
N MET A 128 -8.17 -8.79 -0.49
CA MET A 128 -7.94 -9.23 0.89
C MET A 128 -8.96 -10.29 1.34
N LEU A 129 -10.25 -10.03 1.18
CA LEU A 129 -11.32 -10.97 1.56
C LEU A 129 -11.24 -12.27 0.77
N SER A 130 -10.86 -12.22 -0.51
CA SER A 130 -10.66 -13.40 -1.34
C SER A 130 -9.53 -14.29 -0.80
N PHE A 131 -8.40 -13.69 -0.39
CA PHE A 131 -7.30 -14.44 0.19
C PHE A 131 -7.64 -14.96 1.60
N SER A 132 -8.29 -14.15 2.44
CA SER A 132 -8.79 -14.58 3.75
C SER A 132 -9.75 -15.77 3.64
N TYR A 133 -10.67 -15.73 2.66
CA TYR A 133 -11.59 -16.84 2.39
C TYR A 133 -10.85 -18.12 1.95
N LEU A 134 -9.83 -17.98 1.08
CA LEU A 134 -8.98 -19.11 0.70
C LEU A 134 -8.34 -19.75 1.94
N LEU A 135 -7.77 -18.95 2.84
CA LEU A 135 -7.18 -19.46 4.08
C LEU A 135 -8.21 -20.14 4.99
N MET A 136 -9.45 -19.64 5.07
CA MET A 136 -10.53 -20.26 5.84
C MET A 136 -10.94 -21.64 5.31
N LEU A 137 -10.93 -21.83 3.98
CA LEU A 137 -11.20 -23.14 3.38
C LEU A 137 -10.15 -24.18 3.80
N TYR A 138 -8.89 -23.76 3.91
CA TYR A 138 -7.79 -24.57 4.43
C TYR A 138 -7.73 -24.48 5.97
N LYS A 139 -8.82 -24.88 6.65
CA LYS A 139 -9.18 -24.83 8.10
C LYS A 139 -8.06 -24.85 9.17
N SER A 140 -6.81 -25.18 8.85
CA SER A 140 -5.64 -25.23 9.72
C SER A 140 -4.73 -23.98 9.68
N LEU A 141 -4.98 -23.00 8.80
CA LEU A 141 -3.95 -21.99 8.48
C LEU A 141 -4.10 -20.61 9.15
N LEU A 142 -5.21 -20.29 9.83
CA LEU A 142 -5.38 -18.99 10.49
C LEU A 142 -5.48 -19.12 12.01
N PRO A 143 -4.36 -19.18 12.75
CA PRO A 143 -4.39 -18.79 14.15
C PRO A 143 -4.84 -17.33 14.24
N CYS A 144 -5.78 -17.01 15.13
CA CYS A 144 -6.18 -15.62 15.34
C CYS A 144 -5.03 -14.86 16.00
N GLN A 145 -4.20 -14.20 15.19
CA GLN A 145 -2.96 -13.58 15.65
C GLN A 145 -3.14 -12.27 16.43
N LEU A 146 -4.36 -11.75 16.53
CA LEU A 146 -4.69 -10.61 17.39
C LEU A 146 -5.01 -11.02 18.83
N GLU A 147 -5.16 -12.33 19.12
CA GLU A 147 -5.45 -12.84 20.47
C GLU A 147 -4.43 -12.34 21.50
N HIS A 148 -3.14 -12.36 21.18
CA HIS A 148 -2.11 -11.93 22.13
C HIS A 148 -2.01 -10.40 22.33
N LEU A 149 -2.59 -9.60 21.42
CA LEU A 149 -2.48 -8.14 21.47
C LEU A 149 -3.57 -7.49 22.33
N PHE A 150 -4.76 -8.09 22.35
CA PHE A 150 -5.94 -7.56 23.05
C PHE A 150 -6.52 -8.50 24.10
N PHE A 151 -6.32 -9.83 24.01
CA PHE A 151 -7.16 -10.79 24.74
C PHE A 151 -6.53 -11.42 25.99
N LYS A 152 -5.22 -11.27 26.26
CA LYS A 152 -4.56 -12.16 27.25
C LYS A 152 -3.88 -11.51 28.46
N ASN A 153 -3.91 -10.19 28.69
CA ASN A 153 -3.27 -9.64 29.89
C ASN A 153 -3.90 -8.32 30.39
N ASP A 154 -4.39 -8.32 31.63
CA ASP A 154 -4.89 -7.14 32.37
C ASP A 154 -3.80 -6.12 32.74
N THR A 155 -2.55 -6.33 32.34
CA THR A 155 -1.40 -5.43 32.56
C THR A 155 -1.22 -4.39 31.43
N LEU A 156 -2.25 -4.16 30.62
CA LEU A 156 -2.15 -3.51 29.30
C LEU A 156 -1.99 -1.97 29.32
N GLN A 157 -2.23 -1.24 30.42
CA GLN A 157 -2.23 0.24 30.39
C GLN A 157 -0.88 0.88 29.97
N PRO A 158 0.29 0.44 30.48
CA PRO A 158 1.58 0.97 30.03
C PRO A 158 1.91 0.56 28.59
N ILE A 159 1.49 -0.64 28.17
CA ILE A 159 1.70 -1.19 26.83
C ILE A 159 0.87 -0.41 25.81
N MET A 160 -0.36 -0.04 26.16
CA MET A 160 -1.26 0.73 25.27
C MET A 160 -0.70 2.12 24.96
N ILE A 161 -0.06 2.82 25.90
CA ILE A 161 0.57 4.11 25.63
C ILE A 161 1.70 3.95 24.60
N ILE A 162 2.53 2.91 24.76
CA ILE A 162 3.61 2.60 23.82
C ILE A 162 3.03 2.28 22.44
N VAL A 163 1.98 1.45 22.36
CA VAL A 163 1.30 1.10 21.11
C VAL A 163 0.75 2.35 20.43
N VAL A 164 0.02 3.20 21.16
CA VAL A 164 -0.57 4.46 20.66
C VAL A 164 0.51 5.39 20.09
N LEU A 165 1.61 5.58 20.83
CA LEU A 165 2.75 6.38 20.39
C LEU A 165 3.41 5.77 19.16
N CYS A 166 3.64 4.46 19.14
CA CYS A 166 4.23 3.76 18.00
C CYS A 166 3.37 3.87 16.74
N GLU A 167 2.05 3.71 16.85
CA GLU A 167 1.12 3.83 15.72
C GLU A 167 1.14 5.25 15.13
N PHE A 168 1.03 6.27 15.98
CA PHE A 168 1.14 7.67 15.55
C PHE A 168 2.51 7.98 14.92
N LEU A 169 3.60 7.62 15.59
CA LEU A 169 4.96 7.88 15.11
C LEU A 169 5.26 7.11 13.83
N SER A 170 4.73 5.90 13.67
CA SER A 170 4.90 5.11 12.43
C SER A 170 4.23 5.77 11.24
N GLY A 171 3.01 6.31 11.40
CA GLY A 171 2.34 7.07 10.35
C GLY A 171 3.11 8.32 9.95
N ALA A 172 3.62 9.07 10.94
CA ALA A 172 4.43 10.26 10.71
C ALA A 172 5.79 9.93 10.06
N ALA A 173 6.51 8.94 10.59
CA ALA A 173 7.80 8.51 10.06
C ALA A 173 7.66 7.99 8.63
N LEU A 174 6.62 7.20 8.35
CA LEU A 174 6.35 6.70 7.01
C LEU A 174 6.07 7.85 6.03
N HIS A 175 5.33 8.88 6.43
CA HIS A 175 5.12 10.07 5.60
C HIS A 175 6.45 10.79 5.28
N ILE A 176 7.28 11.05 6.29
CA ILE A 176 8.57 11.74 6.13
C ILE A 176 9.50 10.94 5.21
N LEU A 177 9.67 9.65 5.50
CA LEU A 177 10.61 8.79 4.77
C LEU A 177 10.14 8.56 3.34
N LEU A 178 8.86 8.27 3.11
CA LEU A 178 8.35 8.16 1.75
C LEU A 178 8.48 9.48 1.00
N ARG A 179 8.25 10.63 1.65
CA ARG A 179 8.42 11.94 0.99
C ARG A 179 9.85 12.15 0.48
N GLN A 180 10.86 11.64 1.19
CA GLN A 180 12.27 11.75 0.80
C GLN A 180 12.66 10.73 -0.28
N PHE A 181 12.14 9.50 -0.21
CA PHE A 181 12.60 8.38 -1.03
C PHE A 181 11.63 7.94 -2.13
N ASN A 182 10.50 8.63 -2.30
CA ASN A 182 9.51 8.31 -3.34
C ASN A 182 10.16 8.35 -4.73
N GLY A 183 10.07 7.23 -5.46
CA GLY A 183 10.65 7.08 -6.80
C GLY A 183 11.84 6.13 -6.84
N ASN A 184 12.42 5.78 -5.69
CA ASN A 184 13.42 4.72 -5.56
C ASN A 184 12.78 3.50 -4.90
N ASP A 185 12.54 2.45 -5.69
CA ASP A 185 11.85 1.23 -5.24
C ASP A 185 12.64 0.49 -4.16
N GLY A 186 13.98 0.50 -4.23
CA GLY A 186 14.86 -0.08 -3.22
C GLY A 186 14.79 0.65 -1.89
N ALA A 187 14.91 1.98 -1.92
CA ALA A 187 14.79 2.80 -0.70
C ALA A 187 13.39 2.73 -0.10
N THR A 188 12.35 2.70 -0.94
CA THR A 188 10.96 2.54 -0.49
C THR A 188 10.75 1.19 0.21
N ALA A 189 11.27 0.10 -0.37
CA ALA A 189 11.21 -1.22 0.25
C ALA A 189 11.95 -1.27 1.59
N LEU A 190 13.11 -0.61 1.69
CA LEU A 190 13.87 -0.50 2.93
C LEU A 190 13.10 0.27 4.02
N VAL A 191 12.48 1.40 3.66
CA VAL A 191 11.62 2.16 4.58
C VAL A 191 10.51 1.29 5.14
N TYR A 192 9.79 0.56 4.28
CA TYR A 192 8.74 -0.36 4.72
C TYR A 192 9.30 -1.47 5.61
N ALA A 193 10.42 -2.09 5.25
CA ALA A 193 11.05 -3.13 6.07
C ALA A 193 11.42 -2.64 7.48
N ILE A 194 12.00 -1.44 7.59
CA ILE A 194 12.35 -0.84 8.88
C ILE A 194 11.09 -0.55 9.70
N VAL A 195 10.15 0.23 9.14
CA VAL A 195 8.95 0.68 9.88
C VAL A 195 8.08 -0.50 10.28
N PHE A 196 7.82 -1.45 9.38
CA PHE A 196 6.94 -2.59 9.65
C PHE A 196 7.58 -3.59 10.62
N THR A 197 8.89 -3.80 10.57
CA THR A 197 9.56 -4.69 11.54
C THR A 197 9.56 -4.10 12.95
N ILE A 198 9.89 -2.80 13.08
CA ILE A 198 9.90 -2.11 14.37
C ILE A 198 8.49 -2.09 14.97
N THR A 199 7.49 -1.76 14.18
CA THR A 199 6.10 -1.66 14.64
C THR A 199 5.51 -3.04 14.94
N ARG A 200 5.81 -4.06 14.13
CA ARG A 200 5.45 -5.45 14.47
C ARG A 200 6.10 -5.89 15.77
N ARG A 201 7.29 -5.41 16.12
CA ARG A 201 7.93 -5.69 17.41
C ARG A 201 7.30 -4.94 18.58
N ALA A 202 7.02 -3.65 18.41
CA ALA A 202 6.59 -2.77 19.49
C ALA A 202 5.06 -2.81 19.72
N ALA A 203 4.30 -2.83 18.65
CA ALA A 203 2.84 -2.80 18.63
C ALA A 203 2.22 -4.13 18.24
N GLY A 204 3.01 -5.14 17.88
CA GLY A 204 2.51 -6.45 17.45
C GLY A 204 1.60 -6.38 16.21
N VAL A 205 1.66 -5.33 15.42
CA VAL A 205 1.08 -5.26 14.08
C VAL A 205 2.08 -4.47 13.23
N PRO A 206 2.36 -4.84 11.97
CA PRO A 206 3.05 -3.93 11.07
C PRO A 206 2.16 -2.71 10.85
N ALA A 207 2.44 -1.66 11.62
CA ALA A 207 1.65 -0.44 11.70
C ALA A 207 1.79 0.40 10.43
N ALA A 208 0.98 1.46 10.33
CA ALA A 208 0.98 2.40 9.21
C ALA A 208 0.63 1.78 7.84
N HIS A 209 -0.05 0.62 7.82
CA HIS A 209 -0.69 0.08 6.61
C HIS A 209 -2.04 -0.57 6.95
N PRO A 210 -3.16 0.19 6.93
CA PRO A 210 -4.49 -0.30 7.34
C PRO A 210 -4.94 -1.62 6.71
N LEU A 211 -4.57 -1.91 5.45
CA LEU A 211 -4.86 -3.21 4.82
C LEU A 211 -4.39 -4.41 5.66
N PHE A 212 -3.20 -4.31 6.26
CA PHE A 212 -2.61 -5.41 7.05
C PHE A 212 -3.32 -5.61 8.38
N PHE A 213 -3.77 -4.51 8.99
CA PHE A 213 -4.66 -4.57 10.13
C PHE A 213 -5.96 -5.27 9.75
N PHE A 214 -6.64 -4.82 8.69
CA PHE A 214 -7.91 -5.41 8.27
C PHE A 214 -7.78 -6.89 7.91
N PHE A 215 -6.73 -7.29 7.20
CA PHE A 215 -6.50 -8.69 6.83
C PHE A 215 -6.49 -9.62 8.05
N ARG A 216 -5.83 -9.19 9.13
CA ARG A 216 -5.81 -9.92 10.40
C ARG A 216 -7.12 -9.79 11.17
N PHE A 217 -7.67 -8.59 11.22
CA PHE A 217 -8.90 -8.29 11.92
C PHE A 217 -10.05 -9.18 11.42
N PHE A 218 -10.21 -9.32 10.10
CA PHE A 218 -11.22 -10.19 9.50
C PHE A 218 -11.08 -11.66 9.90
N SER A 219 -9.87 -12.14 10.16
CA SER A 219 -9.64 -13.51 10.61
C SER A 219 -10.01 -13.73 12.09
N CYS A 220 -10.16 -12.64 12.85
CA CYS A 220 -10.44 -12.65 14.28
C CYS A 220 -11.82 -12.09 14.65
N VAL A 221 -12.50 -11.40 13.72
CA VAL A 221 -13.71 -10.60 14.00
C VAL A 221 -14.84 -11.39 14.64
N LEU A 222 -14.97 -12.68 14.31
CA LEU A 222 -16.02 -13.56 14.87
C LEU A 222 -15.74 -13.99 16.32
N LYS A 223 -14.49 -13.86 16.79
CA LYS A 223 -14.06 -14.27 18.14
C LYS A 223 -13.79 -13.07 19.06
N MET A 224 -13.74 -11.85 18.51
CA MET A 224 -13.33 -10.64 19.23
C MET A 224 -14.52 -9.96 19.91
N PRO A 225 -14.41 -9.55 21.19
CA PRO A 225 -15.36 -8.64 21.82
C PRO A 225 -15.47 -7.34 21.03
N VAL A 226 -16.70 -6.82 20.89
CA VAL A 226 -16.97 -5.61 20.08
C VAL A 226 -16.13 -4.42 20.54
N ASN A 227 -16.03 -4.20 21.85
CA ASN A 227 -15.28 -3.07 22.41
C ASN A 227 -13.79 -3.12 22.07
N GLU A 228 -13.18 -4.31 22.12
CA GLU A 228 -11.78 -4.51 21.74
C GLU A 228 -11.57 -4.30 20.24
N GLY A 229 -12.50 -4.76 19.41
CA GLY A 229 -12.46 -4.51 17.97
C GLY A 229 -12.52 -3.02 17.63
N VAL A 230 -13.34 -2.25 18.35
CA VAL A 230 -13.41 -0.78 18.20
C VAL A 230 -12.08 -0.13 18.62
N ILE A 231 -11.50 -0.53 19.75
CA ILE A 231 -10.20 -0.01 20.19
C ILE A 231 -9.11 -0.32 19.17
N ALA A 232 -9.07 -1.55 18.65
CA ALA A 232 -8.10 -1.97 17.65
C ALA A 232 -8.22 -1.14 16.35
N LEU A 233 -9.45 -0.84 15.91
CA LEU A 233 -9.70 0.05 14.78
C LEU A 233 -9.18 1.47 15.03
N VAL A 234 -9.48 2.05 16.20
CA VAL A 234 -8.97 3.38 16.59
C VAL A 234 -7.44 3.40 16.57
N VAL A 235 -6.83 2.38 17.16
CA VAL A 235 -5.39 2.34 17.36
C VAL A 235 -4.63 2.07 16.06
N HIS A 236 -5.03 1.12 15.23
CA HIS A 236 -4.24 0.69 14.08
C HIS A 236 -4.68 1.29 12.73
N VAL A 237 -5.82 1.99 12.69
CA VAL A 237 -6.29 2.67 11.47
C VAL A 237 -6.27 4.18 11.64
N PHE A 238 -6.90 4.69 12.70
CA PHE A 238 -7.04 6.13 12.87
C PHE A 238 -5.77 6.80 13.39
N LEU A 239 -5.05 6.23 14.37
CA LEU A 239 -3.81 6.86 14.87
C LEU A 239 -2.70 6.98 13.82
N PRO A 240 -2.40 5.96 12.99
CA PRO A 240 -1.41 6.11 11.93
C PRO A 240 -1.84 7.16 10.90
N TYR A 241 -3.14 7.26 10.63
CA TYR A 241 -3.67 8.32 9.77
C TYR A 241 -3.49 9.70 10.39
N ILE A 242 -3.73 9.86 11.69
CA ILE A 242 -3.47 11.10 12.43
C ILE A 242 -1.98 11.46 12.36
N GLY A 243 -1.07 10.49 12.55
CA GLY A 243 0.37 10.68 12.37
C GLY A 243 0.74 11.10 10.95
N TRP A 244 0.11 10.49 9.95
CA TRP A 244 0.32 10.80 8.54
C TRP A 244 -0.06 12.24 8.18
N ILE A 245 -1.22 12.72 8.64
CA ILE A 245 -1.69 14.11 8.38
C ILE A 245 -0.98 15.14 9.26
N PHE A 246 -0.43 14.72 10.41
CA PHE A 246 0.29 15.62 11.32
C PHE A 246 1.53 16.23 10.67
N VAL A 247 2.27 15.46 9.87
CA VAL A 247 3.50 15.93 9.21
C VAL A 247 3.27 17.13 8.27
N PRO A 248 2.35 17.08 7.27
CA PRO A 248 2.08 18.23 6.43
C PRO A 248 1.47 19.41 7.22
N TRP A 249 0.70 19.14 8.28
CA TRP A 249 0.14 20.17 9.15
C TRP A 249 1.23 20.94 9.92
N VAL A 250 2.14 20.25 10.61
CA VAL A 250 3.25 20.88 11.35
C VAL A 250 4.25 21.55 10.41
N SER A 251 4.59 20.91 9.30
CA SER A 251 5.54 21.47 8.33
C SER A 251 4.96 22.62 7.49
N ARG A 252 3.65 22.91 7.61
CA ARG A 252 2.90 23.87 6.78
C ARG A 252 3.15 23.70 5.28
N SER A 253 3.49 22.48 4.87
CA SER A 253 3.82 22.13 3.50
C SER A 253 2.81 21.09 3.03
N PRO A 254 2.11 21.34 1.91
CA PRO A 254 1.24 20.30 1.34
C PRO A 254 2.07 19.06 1.04
N SER A 255 1.45 17.90 1.24
CA SER A 255 2.08 16.62 0.91
C SER A 255 2.39 16.56 -0.58
N THR A 256 3.66 16.35 -0.93
CA THR A 256 4.10 16.07 -2.31
C THR A 256 3.95 14.60 -2.67
N LEU A 257 3.68 13.74 -1.69
CA LEU A 257 3.34 12.33 -1.94
C LEU A 257 2.01 12.26 -2.66
N LYS A 258 2.04 11.67 -3.85
CA LYS A 258 0.86 11.39 -4.66
C LYS A 258 0.85 9.92 -5.05
N SER A 259 -0.31 9.31 -4.97
CA SER A 259 -0.63 8.01 -5.53
C SER A 259 -0.42 8.03 -7.04
N THR A 260 -0.09 6.88 -7.58
CA THR A 260 0.03 6.69 -9.03
C THR A 260 -1.27 7.04 -9.74
N TRP A 261 -2.39 6.88 -9.04
CA TRP A 261 -3.72 7.17 -9.52
C TRP A 261 -4.05 8.65 -9.55
N LEU A 262 -3.71 9.40 -8.50
CA LEU A 262 -3.83 10.84 -8.49
C LEU A 262 -2.98 11.45 -9.61
N LEU A 263 -1.75 10.96 -9.81
CA LEU A 263 -0.88 11.40 -10.91
C LEU A 263 -1.47 11.07 -12.30
N LYS A 264 -2.16 9.95 -12.47
CA LYS A 264 -2.87 9.63 -13.72
C LYS A 264 -4.08 10.54 -13.91
N TYR A 265 -4.81 10.83 -12.84
CA TYR A 265 -5.99 11.69 -12.85
C TYR A 265 -5.63 13.13 -13.22
N GLU A 266 -4.65 13.72 -12.53
CA GLU A 266 -4.15 15.08 -12.80
C GLU A 266 -3.66 15.21 -14.25
N ARG A 267 -2.90 14.23 -14.75
CA ARG A 267 -2.47 14.22 -16.17
C ARG A 267 -3.64 14.20 -17.15
N LYS A 268 -4.70 13.45 -16.89
CA LYS A 268 -5.90 13.44 -17.73
C LYS A 268 -6.63 14.78 -17.69
N GLN A 269 -6.74 15.40 -16.52
CA GLN A 269 -7.33 16.73 -16.39
C GLN A 269 -6.52 17.78 -17.16
N GLU A 270 -5.19 17.77 -17.03
CA GLU A 270 -4.33 18.69 -17.77
C GLU A 270 -4.48 18.51 -19.28
N GLN A 271 -4.53 17.26 -19.77
CA GLN A 271 -4.75 16.97 -21.19
C GLN A 271 -6.11 17.46 -21.67
N ALA A 272 -7.18 17.29 -20.88
CA ALA A 272 -8.51 17.80 -21.22
C ALA A 272 -8.53 19.33 -21.30
N VAL A 273 -7.90 20.01 -20.34
CA VAL A 273 -7.79 21.49 -20.34
C VAL A 273 -6.99 21.98 -21.54
N ARG A 274 -5.87 21.33 -21.88
CA ARG A 274 -5.07 21.68 -23.08
C ARG A 274 -5.86 21.47 -24.36
N ALA A 275 -6.59 20.36 -24.49
CA ALA A 275 -7.43 20.08 -25.64
C ALA A 275 -8.56 21.13 -25.80
N GLN A 276 -9.19 21.53 -24.69
CA GLN A 276 -10.22 22.57 -24.70
C GLN A 276 -9.65 23.92 -25.14
N ARG A 277 -8.49 24.33 -24.61
CA ARG A 277 -7.84 25.59 -25.03
C ARG A 277 -7.47 25.57 -26.52
N ALA A 278 -6.95 24.46 -27.02
CA ALA A 278 -6.64 24.32 -28.45
C ALA A 278 -7.90 24.45 -29.32
N LEU A 279 -9.02 23.86 -28.88
CA LEU A 279 -10.31 23.99 -29.58
C LEU A 279 -10.83 25.44 -29.58
N GLU A 280 -10.72 26.13 -28.44
CA GLU A 280 -11.11 27.55 -28.30
C GLU A 280 -10.24 28.47 -29.17
N GLU A 281 -8.93 28.22 -29.24
CA GLU A 281 -8.01 28.94 -30.13
C GLU A 281 -8.32 28.68 -31.60
N GLU A 282 -8.62 27.44 -32.00
CA GLU A 282 -9.00 27.11 -33.37
C GLU A 282 -10.32 27.80 -33.76
N GLN A 283 -11.31 27.79 -32.87
CA GLN A 283 -12.58 28.50 -33.07
C GLN A 283 -12.38 30.02 -33.17
N ARG A 284 -11.53 30.59 -32.31
CA ARG A 284 -11.17 32.01 -32.35
C ARG A 284 -10.49 32.36 -33.67
N ASN A 285 -9.52 31.57 -34.12
CA ASN A 285 -8.83 31.76 -35.39
C ASN A 285 -9.77 31.64 -36.60
N LYS A 286 -10.69 30.67 -36.59
CA LYS A 286 -11.75 30.57 -37.61
C LYS A 286 -12.64 31.83 -37.62
N HIS A 287 -13.04 32.33 -36.45
CA HIS A 287 -13.84 33.54 -36.35
C HIS A 287 -13.10 34.80 -36.84
N TYR A 288 -11.82 34.96 -36.49
CA TYR A 288 -10.97 36.05 -37.00
C TYR A 288 -10.81 35.99 -38.53
N ASN A 289 -10.56 34.81 -39.08
CA ASN A 289 -10.42 34.61 -40.52
C ASN A 289 -11.72 34.91 -41.28
N LEU A 290 -12.88 34.52 -40.72
CA LEU A 290 -14.19 34.87 -41.28
C LEU A 290 -14.45 36.38 -41.24
N ARG A 291 -14.11 37.06 -40.13
CA ARG A 291 -14.22 38.54 -40.04
C ARG A 291 -13.32 39.25 -41.04
N GLN A 292 -12.06 38.83 -41.22
CA GLN A 292 -11.18 39.43 -42.22
C GLN A 292 -11.68 39.21 -43.65
N ARG A 293 -12.24 38.04 -43.95
CA ARG A 293 -12.81 37.74 -45.27
C ARG A 293 -14.05 38.61 -45.55
N ASN A 294 -14.91 38.80 -44.56
CA ASN A 294 -16.06 39.71 -44.68
C ASN A 294 -15.64 41.18 -44.82
N ASN A 295 -14.61 41.63 -44.10
CA ASN A 295 -14.09 42.99 -44.23
C ASN A 295 -13.41 43.26 -45.58
N ARG A 296 -12.79 42.25 -46.21
CA ARG A 296 -12.24 42.36 -47.58
C ARG A 296 -13.30 42.25 -48.67
N GLY A 297 -14.39 41.52 -48.41
CA GLY A 297 -15.52 41.37 -49.35
C GLY A 297 -16.50 42.55 -49.36
N GLY A 298 -16.57 43.35 -48.28
CA GLY A 298 -17.50 44.48 -48.15
C GLY A 298 -17.07 45.78 -48.85
N GLY A 299 -15.89 45.83 -49.48
CA GLY A 299 -15.34 47.05 -50.09
C GLY A 299 -15.71 47.32 -51.55
N ARG A 300 -16.49 46.46 -52.21
CA ARG A 300 -16.93 46.66 -53.60
C ARG A 300 -18.45 46.63 -53.69
N ASN A 301 -19.08 47.79 -53.54
CA ASN A 301 -20.27 48.23 -54.28
C ASN A 301 -20.99 49.40 -53.57
N ARG A 302 -20.44 50.61 -53.69
CA ARG A 302 -21.16 51.89 -53.67
C ARG A 302 -20.32 52.85 -54.51
N GLY A 303 -20.75 53.50 -55.58
CA GLY A 303 -22.03 53.54 -56.27
C GLY A 303 -21.79 53.97 -57.72
N ARG A 304 -22.86 53.92 -58.51
CA ARG A 304 -22.98 54.52 -59.84
C ARG A 304 -22.69 56.01 -59.83
#